data_AF-A0AAV3IME0-F1
#
_entry.id   AF-A0AAV3IME0-F1
#
_cell.length_a   1.000
_cell.length_b   1.000
_cell.length_c   1.000
_cell.angle_alpha   90.00
_cell.angle_beta   90.00
_cell.angle_gamma   90.00
#
_symmetry.space_group_name_H-M   'P 1'
#
loop_
_entity.id
_entity.type
_entity.pdbx_description
1 polymer ?
#
loop_
_entity_poly.entity_id
_entity_poly.type
_entity_poly.pdbx_seq_one_letter_code
_entity_poly.pdbx_strand_id
1 'polypeptide(L)'
;MIFAEPKLGNLNGILAGLNSNVVQGTTATGSQTLIVSGAKINVANLLQGQLNGINLTTYDNKTVSWLNPYAFYQRVYNNIKDVSPAPTEEDKALAERMSGTITIRTADCYQIKTK
;
A
#
# COMPACT_ATOMS: atom_id res chain seq x y z
N MET A 1 1.90 3.96 8.42
CA MET A 1 3.02 4.42 7.58
C MET A 1 2.47 5.06 6.33
N ILE A 2 3.10 6.14 5.90
CA ILE A 2 2.82 6.84 4.63
C ILE A 2 4.12 6.78 3.83
N PHE A 3 4.06 6.31 2.60
CA PHE A 3 5.22 6.23 1.70
C PHE A 3 5.12 7.35 0.67
N ALA A 4 5.88 8.43 0.81
CA ALA A 4 5.68 9.67 0.05
C ALA A 4 6.94 10.15 -0.70
N GLU A 5 7.70 9.23 -1.27
CA GLU A 5 8.94 9.53 -2.01
C GLU A 5 8.80 9.04 -3.46
N PRO A 6 8.98 9.90 -4.48
CA PRO A 6 8.91 9.51 -5.90
C PRO A 6 9.77 8.29 -6.27
N LYS A 7 10.95 8.12 -5.66
CA LYS A 7 11.82 6.94 -5.90
C LYS A 7 11.19 5.62 -5.47
N LEU A 8 10.12 5.64 -4.69
CA LEU A 8 9.36 4.43 -4.31
C LEU A 8 8.45 3.93 -5.43
N GLY A 9 8.36 4.64 -6.56
CA GLY A 9 7.61 4.23 -7.74
C GLY A 9 6.15 3.95 -7.38
N ASN A 10 5.69 2.72 -7.62
CA ASN A 10 4.31 2.30 -7.38
C ASN A 10 3.88 2.37 -5.90
N LEU A 11 4.83 2.46 -4.96
CA LEU A 11 4.52 2.61 -3.53
C LEU A 11 4.37 4.08 -3.11
N ASN A 12 4.60 5.04 -4.00
CA ASN A 12 4.43 6.45 -3.68
C ASN A 12 2.94 6.78 -3.43
N GLY A 13 2.66 7.46 -2.34
CA GLY A 13 1.33 7.83 -1.85
C GLY A 13 0.59 6.72 -1.08
N ILE A 14 1.17 5.53 -0.88
CA ILE A 14 0.44 4.46 -0.20
C ILE A 14 0.42 4.65 1.33
N LEU A 15 -0.68 4.24 1.93
CA LEU A 15 -0.94 4.16 3.35
C LEU A 15 -0.99 2.69 3.76
N ALA A 16 -0.23 2.30 4.78
CA ALA A 16 -0.24 0.94 5.31
C ALA A 16 0.05 0.91 6.82
N GLY A 17 -0.53 -0.04 7.55
CA GLY A 17 -0.21 -0.25 8.96
C GLY A 17 -0.68 0.85 9.91
N LEU A 18 -1.68 1.65 9.52
CA LEU A 18 -2.19 2.77 10.34
C LEU A 18 -3.29 2.35 11.33
N ASN A 19 -3.81 1.11 11.24
CA ASN A 19 -4.94 0.62 12.05
C ASN A 19 -6.11 1.63 12.09
N SER A 20 -6.56 2.05 10.91
CA SER A 20 -7.47 3.18 10.75
C SER A 20 -8.49 2.93 9.65
N ASN A 21 -9.66 3.54 9.79
CA ASN A 21 -10.63 3.68 8.70
C ASN A 21 -10.32 4.95 7.92
N VAL A 22 -10.23 4.84 6.60
CA VAL A 22 -10.04 5.97 5.70
C VAL A 22 -11.33 6.18 4.93
N VAL A 23 -12.05 7.25 5.27
CA VAL A 23 -13.30 7.62 4.62
C VAL A 23 -12.97 8.59 3.48
N GLN A 24 -13.32 8.22 2.26
CA GLN A 24 -13.15 9.06 1.07
C GLN A 24 -14.52 9.25 0.43
N GLY A 25 -14.92 10.49 0.17
CA GLY A 25 -16.25 10.80 -0.37
C GLY A 25 -16.16 11.68 -1.60
N THR A 26 -17.01 11.38 -2.58
CA THR A 26 -17.24 12.26 -3.72
C THR A 26 -18.73 12.42 -3.96
N THR A 27 -19.13 13.51 -4.62
CA THR A 27 -20.54 13.75 -4.99
C THR A 27 -21.06 12.69 -5.97
N ALA A 28 -20.19 12.06 -6.76
CA ALA A 28 -20.54 11.08 -7.77
C ALA A 28 -20.71 9.65 -7.24
N THR A 29 -19.89 9.24 -6.25
CA THR A 29 -19.88 7.85 -5.75
C THR A 29 -20.37 7.71 -4.30
N GLY A 30 -20.67 8.83 -3.62
CA GLY A 30 -20.89 8.84 -2.18
C GLY A 30 -19.62 8.60 -1.37
N SER A 31 -19.78 8.37 -0.06
CA SER A 31 -18.69 8.03 0.87
C SER A 31 -18.33 6.55 0.76
N GLN A 32 -17.06 6.27 0.52
CA GLN A 32 -16.44 4.95 0.57
C GLN A 32 -15.50 4.87 1.78
N THR A 33 -15.67 3.82 2.58
CA THR A 33 -14.76 3.54 3.71
C THR A 33 -13.77 2.46 3.28
N LEU A 34 -12.50 2.82 3.23
CA LEU A 34 -11.39 1.93 2.95
C LEU A 34 -10.66 1.64 4.26
N ILE A 35 -10.40 0.35 4.53
CA ILE A 35 -9.81 -0.07 5.80
C ILE A 35 -8.31 -0.26 5.62
N VAL A 36 -7.51 0.40 6.46
CA VAL A 36 -6.07 0.16 6.59
C VAL A 36 -5.83 -0.62 7.87
N SER A 37 -5.54 -1.90 7.73
CA SER A 37 -5.21 -2.76 8.87
C SER A 37 -3.96 -2.28 9.60
N GLY A 38 -3.89 -2.50 10.91
CA GLY A 38 -2.62 -2.41 11.64
C GLY A 38 -1.63 -3.44 11.11
N ALA A 39 -0.33 -3.12 11.17
CA ALA A 39 0.73 -3.99 10.69
C ALA A 39 1.69 -4.35 11.84
N LYS A 40 2.07 -5.62 11.91
CA LYS A 40 2.98 -6.22 12.87
C LYS A 40 4.12 -6.87 12.10
N ILE A 41 5.35 -6.48 12.40
CA ILE A 41 6.56 -7.09 11.84
C ILE A 41 7.15 -8.02 12.91
N ASN A 42 7.40 -9.28 12.56
CA ASN A 42 8.16 -10.20 13.40
C ASN A 42 9.55 -10.41 12.80
N VAL A 43 10.59 -10.19 13.60
CA VAL A 43 12.01 -10.38 13.23
C VAL A 43 12.72 -11.42 14.09
N ALA A 44 12.01 -12.11 14.98
CA ALA A 44 12.63 -12.99 15.98
C ALA A 44 13.45 -14.12 15.33
N ASN A 45 12.95 -14.68 14.24
CA ASN A 45 13.65 -15.74 13.51
C ASN A 45 14.87 -15.20 12.75
N LEU A 46 14.80 -13.97 12.23
CA LEU A 46 15.96 -13.30 11.64
C LEU A 46 17.08 -13.13 12.67
N LEU A 47 16.75 -12.68 13.88
CA LEU A 47 17.72 -12.51 14.97
C LEU A 47 18.34 -13.84 15.44
N GLN A 48 17.68 -14.96 15.16
CA GLN A 48 18.17 -16.32 15.44
C GLN A 48 18.96 -16.93 14.28
N GLY A 49 19.26 -16.18 13.22
CA GLY A 49 20.07 -16.67 12.09
C GLY A 49 19.27 -17.16 10.89
N GLN A 50 17.94 -17.01 10.86
CA GLN A 50 17.13 -17.42 9.71
C GLN A 50 16.98 -16.27 8.72
N LEU A 51 17.65 -16.36 7.55
CA LEU A 51 17.64 -15.33 6.50
C LEU A 51 16.23 -14.90 6.05
N ASN A 52 15.28 -15.84 5.98
CA ASN A 52 13.88 -15.58 5.63
C ASN A 52 12.97 -15.49 6.87
N GLY A 53 13.54 -15.19 8.04
CA GLY A 53 12.86 -15.17 9.33
C GLY A 53 12.08 -13.88 9.63
N ILE A 54 11.75 -13.08 8.61
CA ILE A 54 10.90 -11.89 8.77
C ILE A 54 9.50 -12.21 8.26
N ASN A 55 8.47 -11.83 9.00
CA ASN A 55 7.11 -11.80 8.48
C ASN A 55 6.42 -10.47 8.79
N LEU A 56 5.42 -10.15 7.97
CA LEU A 56 4.56 -8.99 8.10
C LEU A 56 3.11 -9.48 8.10
N THR A 57 2.40 -9.27 9.20
CA THR A 57 0.99 -9.65 9.34
C THR A 57 0.20 -8.52 9.99
N THR A 58 -1.13 -8.62 9.95
CA THR A 58 -1.98 -7.85 10.86
C THR A 58 -1.88 -8.41 12.29
N TYR A 59 -2.54 -7.74 13.25
CA TYR A 59 -2.61 -8.22 14.64
C TYR A 59 -3.43 -9.51 14.78
N ASP A 60 -4.38 -9.77 13.88
CA ASP A 60 -5.14 -11.02 13.75
C ASP A 60 -4.49 -12.02 12.79
N ASN A 61 -3.19 -11.88 12.51
CA ASN A 61 -2.36 -12.79 11.71
C ASN A 61 -2.82 -12.99 10.24
N LYS A 62 -3.38 -11.95 9.62
CA LYS A 62 -3.74 -11.91 8.19
C LYS A 62 -2.71 -11.14 7.37
N THR A 63 -2.86 -11.17 6.04
CA THR A 63 -2.09 -10.36 5.10
C THR A 63 -2.34 -8.87 5.34
N VAL A 64 -1.26 -8.07 5.37
CA VAL A 64 -1.37 -6.62 5.51
C VAL A 64 -1.80 -5.99 4.20
N SER A 65 -2.88 -5.20 4.23
CA SER A 65 -3.32 -4.38 3.12
C SER A 65 -2.65 -3.00 3.11
N TRP A 66 -2.59 -2.41 1.92
CA TRP A 66 -2.28 -1.00 1.71
C TRP A 66 -3.35 -0.34 0.85
N LEU A 67 -3.41 0.98 0.93
CA LEU A 67 -4.35 1.83 0.20
C LEU A 67 -3.59 2.99 -0.45
N ASN A 68 -4.05 3.49 -1.58
CA ASN A 68 -3.55 4.73 -2.21
C ASN A 68 -4.72 5.70 -2.44
N PRO A 69 -4.86 6.75 -1.60
CA PRO A 69 -5.92 7.75 -1.77
C PRO A 69 -5.80 8.51 -3.10
N TYR A 70 -4.58 8.75 -3.58
CA TYR A 70 -4.37 9.44 -4.85
C TYR A 70 -4.92 8.63 -6.02
N ALA A 71 -4.64 7.32 -6.06
CA ALA A 71 -5.22 6.42 -7.05
C ALA A 71 -6.76 6.35 -6.98
N PHE A 72 -7.35 6.44 -5.78
CA PHE A 72 -8.80 6.53 -5.62
C PHE A 72 -9.39 7.75 -6.32
N TYR A 73 -8.82 8.95 -6.08
CA TYR A 73 -9.30 10.16 -6.74
C TYR A 73 -9.01 10.17 -8.23
N GLN A 74 -7.90 9.57 -8.68
CA GLN A 74 -7.65 9.37 -10.09
C GLN A 74 -8.74 8.51 -10.73
N ARG A 75 -9.17 7.43 -10.08
CA ARG A 75 -10.28 6.59 -10.57
C ARG A 75 -11.58 7.38 -10.69
N VAL A 76 -11.88 8.24 -9.72
CA VAL A 76 -13.06 9.12 -9.78
C VAL A 76 -12.95 10.05 -11.00
N TYR A 77 -11.81 10.72 -11.16
CA TYR A 77 -11.56 11.63 -12.27
C TYR A 77 -11.71 10.93 -13.63
N ASN A 78 -11.15 9.72 -13.76
CA ASN A 78 -11.21 8.92 -14.98
C ASN A 78 -12.64 8.51 -15.38
N ASN A 79 -13.58 8.49 -14.43
CA ASN A 79 -14.98 8.14 -14.68
C ASN A 79 -15.86 9.36 -15.00
N ILE A 80 -15.31 10.58 -14.99
CA ILE A 80 -16.04 11.79 -15.40
C ILE A 80 -16.18 11.77 -16.91
N LYS A 81 -17.42 11.85 -17.40
CA LYS A 81 -17.72 11.92 -18.83
C LYS A 81 -17.17 13.23 -19.43
N ASP A 82 -16.55 13.14 -20.60
CA ASP A 82 -16.03 14.28 -21.37
C ASP A 82 -15.03 15.16 -20.58
N VAL A 83 -14.28 14.55 -19.65
CA VAL A 83 -13.32 15.27 -18.80
C VAL A 83 -12.12 15.77 -19.60
N SER A 84 -11.64 16.98 -19.26
CA SER A 84 -10.48 17.62 -19.88
C SER A 84 -9.44 18.05 -18.83
N PRO A 85 -8.15 17.69 -18.99
CA PRO A 85 -7.63 16.81 -20.03
C PRO A 85 -8.21 15.40 -19.93
N ALA A 86 -8.34 14.72 -21.08
CA ALA A 86 -8.72 13.32 -21.08
C ALA A 86 -7.66 12.49 -20.32
N PRO A 87 -8.05 11.49 -19.52
CA PRO A 87 -7.10 10.67 -18.77
C PRO A 87 -6.11 9.96 -19.68
N THR A 88 -4.83 10.05 -19.33
CA THR A 88 -3.75 9.32 -20.00
C THR A 88 -3.80 7.82 -19.69
N GLU A 89 -3.00 7.01 -20.38
CA GLU A 89 -2.89 5.59 -20.05
C GLU A 89 -2.22 5.39 -18.68
N GLU A 90 -1.29 6.27 -18.31
CA GLU A 90 -0.66 6.31 -16.99
C GLU A 90 -1.69 6.61 -15.89
N ASP A 91 -2.61 7.54 -16.13
CA ASP A 91 -3.69 7.88 -15.20
C ASP A 91 -4.65 6.69 -14.99
N LYS A 92 -4.96 5.96 -16.06
CA LYS A 92 -5.78 4.74 -15.99
C LYS A 92 -5.06 3.64 -15.20
N ALA A 93 -3.77 3.42 -15.48
CA ALA A 93 -2.95 2.45 -14.77
C ALA A 93 -2.77 2.79 -13.29
N LEU A 94 -2.69 4.08 -12.93
CA LEU A 94 -2.68 4.54 -11.55
C LEU A 94 -4.01 4.23 -10.85
N ALA A 95 -5.14 4.49 -11.51
CA ALA A 95 -6.47 4.28 -10.94
C ALA A 95 -6.78 2.81 -10.58
N GLU A 96 -6.06 1.85 -11.16
CA GLU A 96 -6.17 0.43 -10.79
C GLU A 96 -5.46 0.10 -9.46
N ARG A 97 -4.54 0.97 -9.00
CA ARG A 97 -3.66 0.74 -7.85
C ARG A 97 -4.18 1.40 -6.57
N MET A 98 -5.50 1.37 -6.33
CA MET A 98 -6.08 1.98 -5.12
C MET A 98 -5.80 1.19 -3.85
N SER A 99 -5.55 -0.11 -3.96
CA SER A 99 -5.28 -0.98 -2.83
C SER A 99 -4.52 -2.21 -3.25
N GLY A 100 -3.87 -2.86 -2.30
CA GLY A 100 -3.25 -4.16 -2.51
C GLY A 100 -2.73 -4.73 -1.20
N THR A 101 -1.78 -5.66 -1.31
CA THR A 101 -1.15 -6.33 -0.17
C THR A 101 0.34 -6.03 -0.09
N ILE A 102 0.89 -5.96 1.13
CA ILE A 102 2.34 -5.81 1.37
C ILE A 102 2.92 -7.14 1.83
N THR A 103 4.08 -7.49 1.27
CA THR A 103 4.96 -8.55 1.77
C THR A 103 6.31 -7.95 2.15
N ILE A 104 7.01 -8.56 3.10
CA ILE A 104 8.37 -8.18 3.50
C ILE A 104 9.31 -9.37 3.33
N ARG A 105 10.56 -9.09 2.93
CA ARG A 105 11.65 -10.05 2.88
C ARG A 105 12.97 -9.34 3.12
N THR A 106 14.01 -10.09 3.48
CA THR A 106 15.39 -9.60 3.44
C THR A 106 15.81 -9.32 1.99
N ALA A 107 16.69 -8.35 1.80
CA ALA A 107 17.28 -8.06 0.50
C ALA A 107 18.19 -9.21 0.05
N ASP A 108 18.32 -9.42 -1.27
CA ASP A 108 19.11 -10.54 -1.82
C ASP A 108 20.60 -10.47 -1.43
N CYS A 109 21.12 -9.26 -1.18
CA CYS A 109 22.48 -9.03 -0.71
C CYS A 109 22.66 -9.12 0.81
N TYR A 110 21.59 -9.34 1.57
CA TYR A 110 21.66 -9.41 3.03
C TYR A 110 22.31 -10.71 3.47
N GLN A 111 23.35 -10.60 4.29
CA GLN A 111 24.07 -11.74 4.85
C GLN A 111 24.13 -11.62 6.37
N ILE A 112 23.90 -12.74 7.05
CA ILE A 112 24.08 -12.82 8.50
C ILE A 112 25.57 -13.04 8.76
N LYS A 113 26.23 -12.06 9.37
CA LYS A 113 27.59 -12.23 9.86
C LYS A 113 27.55 -12.98 11.18
N THR A 114 27.96 -14.24 11.17
CA THR A 114 28.29 -14.97 12.40
C THR A 114 29.54 -14.35 13.03
N LYS A 115 29.54 -14.19 14.35
CA LYS A 115 30.72 -13.83 15.13
C LYS A 115 31.73 -14.98 15.14
#